data_AF-A0A386UVJ6-F1
#
_entry.id   AF-A0A386UVJ6-F1
#
_cell.length_a   1.000
_cell.length_b   1.000
_cell.length_c   1.000
_cell.angle_alpha   90.00
_cell.angle_beta   90.00
_cell.angle_gamma   90.00
#
_symmetry.space_group_name_H-M   'P 1'
#
loop_
_entity.id
_entity.type
_entity.pdbx_description
1 polymer ?
#
loop_
_entity_poly.entity_id
_entity_poly.type
_entity_poly.pdbx_seq_one_letter_code
_entity_poly.pdbx_strand_id
1 'polypeptide(L)'
;MTKQVRPHEFVGQGLYTAPEAARLLKTSPATVRRWLEGHAYSRGGQTRVIDPLWRPRFGRIDDQLSLSFRDLIELRFVKAFVEQGLSLQAVRACLNLAKDCVREEQPFSTGRFRTDGKTIFLEGIAGSDDPALIDLRKNQYAFKSVIERTFKDLDIEADEVLRWRPFHGKGSIVVDPERSFGQPIAAAFGVPTEVLADAVRAEGSVARVAALYEVDRSVVVDAVKYHEELAAA
;
A
#
# COMPACT_ATOMS: atom_id res chain seq x y z
N MET A 1 26.69 2.18 6.94
CA MET A 1 27.02 1.21 5.89
C MET A 1 25.80 1.10 4.99
N THR A 2 25.82 1.77 3.84
CA THR A 2 24.79 1.63 2.81
C THR A 2 24.86 0.21 2.29
N LYS A 3 23.80 -0.59 2.52
CA LYS A 3 23.72 -1.96 2.03
C LYS A 3 23.75 -1.87 0.50
N GLN A 4 24.78 -2.41 -0.13
CA GLN A 4 24.87 -2.48 -1.60
C GLN A 4 23.85 -3.53 -2.05
N VAL A 5 22.62 -3.10 -2.31
CA VAL A 5 21.55 -3.96 -2.82
C VAL A 5 21.88 -4.31 -4.26
N ARG A 6 21.89 -5.60 -4.60
CA ARG A 6 22.23 -6.04 -5.95
C ARG A 6 21.02 -5.89 -6.87
N PRO A 7 21.18 -5.53 -8.15
CA PRO A 7 20.05 -5.24 -9.04
C PRO A 7 18.98 -6.33 -9.12
N HIS A 8 19.36 -7.62 -9.03
CA HIS A 8 18.41 -8.73 -9.07
C HIS A 8 17.54 -8.84 -7.82
N GLU A 9 17.90 -8.20 -6.70
CA GLU A 9 17.12 -8.22 -5.45
C GLU A 9 15.87 -7.32 -5.53
N PHE A 10 15.73 -6.52 -6.60
CA PHE A 10 14.56 -5.69 -6.88
C PHE A 10 13.54 -6.37 -7.81
N VAL A 11 13.95 -7.40 -8.55
CA VAL A 11 13.07 -8.10 -9.51
C VAL A 11 11.99 -8.85 -8.74
N GLY A 12 10.73 -8.69 -9.16
CA GLY A 12 9.60 -9.37 -8.51
C GLY A 12 9.15 -8.78 -7.19
N GLN A 13 9.73 -7.66 -6.74
CA GLN A 13 9.40 -7.06 -5.44
C GLN A 13 8.58 -5.76 -5.56
N GLY A 14 8.41 -5.24 -6.78
CA GLY A 14 7.94 -3.88 -7.04
C GLY A 14 8.91 -2.81 -6.54
N LEU A 15 8.96 -1.65 -7.19
CA LEU A 15 9.83 -0.55 -6.80
C LEU A 15 9.07 0.78 -6.89
N TYR A 16 8.90 1.44 -5.75
CA TYR A 16 8.15 2.69 -5.68
C TYR A 16 8.93 3.74 -4.92
N THR A 17 8.95 4.96 -5.45
CA THR A 17 9.34 6.16 -4.72
C THR A 17 8.21 6.63 -3.79
N ALA A 18 8.54 7.50 -2.83
CA ALA A 18 7.52 8.10 -1.97
C ALA A 18 6.40 8.84 -2.74
N PRO A 19 6.68 9.63 -3.81
CA PRO A 19 5.63 10.23 -4.63
C PRO A 19 4.74 9.22 -5.37
N GLU A 20 5.31 8.15 -5.90
CA GLU A 20 4.52 7.11 -6.61
C GLU A 20 3.59 6.38 -5.64
N ALA A 21 4.12 5.95 -4.49
CA ALA A 21 3.29 5.34 -3.45
C ALA A 21 2.21 6.29 -2.95
N ALA A 22 2.55 7.57 -2.75
CA ALA A 22 1.58 8.59 -2.34
C ALA A 22 0.45 8.78 -3.36
N ARG A 23 0.79 8.84 -4.66
CA ARG A 23 -0.19 8.90 -5.76
C ARG A 23 -1.11 7.69 -5.75
N LEU A 24 -0.56 6.48 -5.71
CA LEU A 24 -1.34 5.23 -5.69
C LEU A 24 -2.26 5.15 -4.47
N LEU A 25 -1.78 5.60 -3.31
CA LEU A 25 -2.52 5.59 -2.06
C LEU A 25 -3.45 6.80 -1.89
N LYS A 26 -3.47 7.76 -2.84
CA LYS A 26 -4.28 8.98 -2.73
C LYS A 26 -3.97 9.76 -1.45
N THR A 27 -2.69 10.03 -1.21
CA THR A 27 -2.18 10.79 -0.05
C THR A 27 -0.99 11.67 -0.45
N SER A 28 -0.40 12.41 0.49
CA SER A 28 0.76 13.25 0.20
C SER A 28 2.10 12.51 0.32
N PRO A 29 3.11 12.83 -0.51
CA PRO A 29 4.46 12.30 -0.35
C PRO A 29 5.09 12.63 1.01
N ALA A 30 4.69 13.75 1.63
CA ALA A 30 5.14 14.13 2.96
C ALA A 30 4.57 13.20 4.04
N THR A 31 3.31 12.76 3.91
CA THR A 31 2.68 11.78 4.80
C THR A 31 3.42 10.45 4.75
N VAL A 32 3.70 9.94 3.54
CA VAL A 32 4.45 8.68 3.35
C VAL A 32 5.83 8.77 4.00
N ARG A 33 6.59 9.85 3.75
CA ARG A 33 7.90 10.07 4.39
C ARG A 33 7.80 10.15 5.91
N ARG A 34 6.84 10.90 6.46
CA ARG A 34 6.66 10.99 7.92
C ARG A 34 6.40 9.63 8.57
N TRP A 35 5.67 8.75 7.91
CA TRP A 35 5.40 7.40 8.40
C TRP A 35 6.62 6.48 8.31
N LEU A 36 7.46 6.61 7.29
CA LEU A 36 8.55 5.65 7.01
C LEU A 36 9.96 6.12 7.37
N GLU A 37 10.16 7.43 7.49
CA GLU A 37 11.44 8.03 7.91
C GLU A 37 11.33 8.62 9.32
N GLY A 38 10.11 8.74 9.87
CA GLY A 38 9.86 9.47 11.10
C GLY A 38 9.91 10.98 10.88
N HIS A 39 9.80 11.75 11.95
CA HIS A 39 9.99 13.20 11.93
C HIS A 39 10.21 13.75 13.34
N ALA A 40 10.77 14.95 13.45
CA ALA A 40 10.83 15.71 14.69
C ALA A 40 9.97 16.97 14.60
N TYR A 41 9.37 17.38 15.71
CA TYR A 41 8.65 18.65 15.82
C TYR A 41 8.84 19.26 17.21
N SER A 42 8.82 20.58 17.29
CA SER A 42 8.95 21.30 18.56
C SER A 42 7.59 21.74 19.08
N ARG A 43 7.30 21.46 20.35
CA ARG A 43 6.08 21.92 21.03
C ARG A 43 6.44 22.39 22.44
N GLY A 44 6.17 23.65 22.75
CA GLY A 44 6.46 24.23 24.07
C GLY A 44 7.95 24.24 24.42
N GLY A 45 8.83 24.50 23.45
CA GLY A 45 10.29 24.51 23.64
C GLY A 45 10.94 23.12 23.74
N GLN A 46 10.15 22.03 23.70
CA GLN A 46 10.66 20.67 23.68
C GLN A 46 10.58 20.08 22.28
N THR A 47 11.69 19.54 21.78
CA THR A 47 11.74 18.76 20.55
C THR A 47 11.25 17.35 20.82
N ARG A 48 10.20 16.92 20.13
CA ARG A 48 9.70 15.55 20.13
C ARG A 48 10.10 14.87 18.84
N VAL A 49 10.65 13.67 18.96
CA VAL A 49 11.01 12.81 17.82
C VAL A 49 9.98 11.70 17.73
N ILE A 50 9.48 11.48 16.52
CA ILE A 50 8.58 10.39 16.16
C ILE A 50 9.37 9.44 15.26
N ASP A 51 9.58 8.22 15.75
CA ASP A 51 10.25 7.18 14.98
C ASP A 51 9.41 6.77 13.76
N PRO A 52 10.02 6.18 12.72
CA PRO A 52 9.26 5.55 11.64
C PRO A 52 8.41 4.38 12.14
N LEU A 53 7.30 4.08 11.47
CA LEU A 53 6.42 2.94 11.79
C LEU A 53 7.16 1.62 11.54
N TRP A 54 7.91 1.53 10.44
CA TRP A 54 8.86 0.46 10.16
C TRP A 54 9.96 0.98 9.22
N ARG A 55 10.99 0.16 9.01
CA ARG A 55 12.04 0.45 8.02
C ARG A 55 11.68 -0.23 6.70
N PRO A 56 11.55 0.52 5.59
CA PRO A 56 11.25 -0.08 4.29
C PRO A 56 12.32 -1.05 3.83
N ARG A 57 11.93 -2.05 3.02
CA ARG A 57 12.82 -3.13 2.59
C ARG A 57 14.08 -2.63 1.88
N PHE A 58 13.93 -1.62 1.03
CA PHE A 58 15.05 -1.06 0.24
C PHE A 58 15.71 0.16 0.88
N GLY A 59 15.09 0.77 1.90
CA GLY A 59 15.61 1.97 2.53
C GLY A 59 15.77 3.13 1.55
N ARG A 60 16.99 3.65 1.42
CA ARG A 60 17.33 4.73 0.49
C ARG A 60 18.19 4.21 -0.66
N ILE A 61 17.81 4.53 -1.89
CA ILE A 61 18.58 4.33 -3.11
C ILE A 61 18.81 5.72 -3.70
N ASP A 62 20.05 6.10 -3.96
CA ASP A 62 20.42 7.43 -4.46
C ASP A 62 19.77 8.58 -3.66
N ASP A 63 19.83 8.45 -2.33
CA ASP A 63 19.21 9.36 -1.36
C ASP A 63 17.68 9.51 -1.45
N GLN A 64 16.99 8.65 -2.21
CA GLN A 64 15.53 8.61 -2.31
C GLN A 64 14.95 7.42 -1.55
N LEU A 65 13.88 7.67 -0.78
CA LEU A 65 13.11 6.63 -0.11
C LEU A 65 12.51 5.68 -1.15
N SER A 66 12.90 4.40 -1.07
CA SER A 66 12.54 3.33 -2.00
C SER A 66 11.76 2.25 -1.27
N LEU A 67 10.62 1.86 -1.85
CA LEU A 67 9.61 1.01 -1.24
C LEU A 67 9.40 -0.25 -2.08
N SER A 68 9.18 -1.37 -1.41
CA SER A 68 8.69 -2.59 -2.05
C SER A 68 7.17 -2.58 -2.17
N PHE A 69 6.60 -3.52 -2.93
CA PHE A 69 5.15 -3.73 -2.96
C PHE A 69 4.58 -4.09 -1.58
N ARG A 70 5.31 -4.89 -0.79
CA ARG A 70 4.91 -5.17 0.59
C ARG A 70 4.82 -3.88 1.42
N ASP A 71 5.79 -2.96 1.28
CA ASP A 71 5.74 -1.64 1.94
C ASP A 71 4.52 -0.82 1.49
N LEU A 72 4.21 -0.84 0.19
CA LEU A 72 3.02 -0.17 -0.36
C LEU A 72 1.72 -0.74 0.24
N ILE A 73 1.62 -2.06 0.40
CA ILE A 73 0.47 -2.71 1.04
C ILE A 73 0.37 -2.32 2.51
N GLU A 74 1.46 -2.39 3.30
CA GLU A 74 1.46 -1.95 4.70
C GLU A 74 1.00 -0.48 4.85
N LEU A 75 1.51 0.42 4.00
CA LEU A 75 1.09 1.82 3.97
C LEU A 75 -0.41 1.97 3.67
N ARG A 76 -0.98 1.10 2.83
CA ARG A 76 -2.41 1.11 2.52
C ARG A 76 -3.26 0.80 3.75
N PHE A 77 -2.83 -0.15 4.58
CA PHE A 77 -3.48 -0.43 5.86
C PHE A 77 -3.33 0.72 6.85
N VAL A 78 -2.12 1.28 6.99
CA VAL A 78 -1.88 2.47 7.83
C VAL A 78 -2.80 3.62 7.45
N LYS A 79 -2.86 3.94 6.15
CA LYS A 79 -3.74 5.00 5.64
C LYS A 79 -5.19 4.73 6.02
N ALA A 80 -5.69 3.53 5.77
CA ALA A 80 -7.07 3.17 6.06
C ALA A 80 -7.40 3.26 7.56
N PHE A 81 -6.45 2.92 8.45
CA PHE A 81 -6.62 3.11 9.90
C PHE A 81 -6.66 4.58 10.30
N VAL A 82 -5.73 5.38 9.79
CA VAL A 82 -5.67 6.83 10.06
C VAL A 82 -6.96 7.53 9.59
N GLU A 83 -7.50 7.13 8.43
CA GLU A 83 -8.77 7.67 7.90
C GLU A 83 -10.00 7.27 8.74
N GLN A 84 -9.92 6.19 9.53
CA GLN A 84 -10.95 5.86 10.53
C GLN A 84 -10.72 6.54 11.88
N GLY A 85 -9.74 7.44 11.98
CA GLY A 85 -9.49 8.22 13.19
C GLY A 85 -8.54 7.57 14.20
N LEU A 86 -7.88 6.46 13.86
CA LEU A 86 -6.87 5.87 14.75
C LEU A 86 -5.66 6.79 14.84
N SER A 87 -5.17 7.01 16.07
CA SER A 87 -3.92 7.73 16.30
C SER A 87 -2.72 6.95 15.75
N LEU A 88 -1.63 7.64 15.39
CA LEU A 88 -0.40 6.94 14.96
C LEU A 88 0.22 6.06 16.04
N GLN A 89 -0.04 6.36 17.32
CA GLN A 89 0.37 5.52 18.42
C GLN A 89 -0.43 4.20 18.44
N ALA A 90 -1.75 4.28 18.27
CA ALA A 90 -2.61 3.11 18.11
C ALA A 90 -2.23 2.30 16.86
N VAL A 91 -1.94 2.96 15.74
CA VAL A 91 -1.46 2.28 14.51
C VAL A 91 -0.13 1.56 14.75
N ARG A 92 0.82 2.17 15.48
CA ARG A 92 2.09 1.52 15.84
C ARG A 92 1.87 0.29 16.73
N ALA A 93 1.04 0.42 17.76
CA ALA A 93 0.70 -0.70 18.64
C ALA A 93 0.01 -1.84 17.86
N CYS A 94 -0.88 -1.49 16.94
CA CYS A 94 -1.51 -2.42 16.01
C CYS A 94 -0.48 -3.16 15.15
N LEU A 95 0.43 -2.43 14.49
CA LEU A 95 1.47 -3.04 13.67
C LEU A 95 2.33 -4.01 14.49
N ASN A 96 2.77 -3.60 15.68
CA ASN A 96 3.60 -4.46 16.53
C ASN A 96 2.86 -5.74 16.96
N LEU A 97 1.62 -5.61 17.42
CA LEU A 97 0.82 -6.79 17.78
C LEU A 97 0.59 -7.70 16.57
N ALA A 98 0.33 -7.13 15.39
CA ALA A 98 0.15 -7.89 14.16
C ALA A 98 1.43 -8.66 13.78
N LYS A 99 2.61 -8.02 13.90
CA LYS A 99 3.91 -8.68 13.69
C LYS A 99 4.09 -9.88 14.61
N ASP A 100 3.76 -9.73 15.88
CA ASP A 100 3.88 -10.81 16.87
C ASP A 100 2.93 -11.98 16.56
N CYS A 101 1.70 -11.67 16.11
CA CYS A 101 0.69 -12.68 15.78
C CYS A 101 1.10 -13.56 14.58
N VAL A 102 1.66 -12.97 13.51
CA VAL A 102 2.01 -13.73 12.30
C VAL A 102 3.52 -14.01 12.15
N ARG A 103 4.33 -13.49 13.07
CA ARG A 103 5.80 -13.60 13.11
C ARG A 103 6.48 -13.09 11.82
N GLU A 104 5.99 -11.97 11.30
CA GLU A 104 6.48 -11.35 10.07
C GLU A 104 6.66 -9.84 10.27
N GLU A 105 7.69 -9.24 9.67
CA GLU A 105 7.97 -7.80 9.79
C GLU A 105 6.94 -6.91 9.08
N GLN A 106 6.29 -7.44 8.04
CA GLN A 106 5.26 -6.77 7.26
C GLN A 106 4.00 -7.66 7.32
N PRO A 107 3.20 -7.54 8.39
CA PRO A 107 2.13 -8.48 8.70
C PRO A 107 0.89 -8.33 7.81
N PHE A 108 0.59 -7.15 7.28
CA PHE A 108 -0.61 -6.94 6.46
C PHE A 108 -0.39 -7.28 4.98
N SER A 109 0.86 -7.43 4.55
CA SER A 109 1.26 -7.90 3.22
C SER A 109 1.43 -9.42 3.13
N THR A 110 1.12 -10.17 4.19
CA THR A 110 1.03 -11.64 4.17
C THR A 110 -0.42 -12.11 4.26
N GLY A 111 -0.74 -13.19 3.55
CA GLY A 111 -2.01 -13.90 3.67
C GLY A 111 -2.23 -14.55 5.04
N ARG A 112 -1.17 -14.82 5.82
CA ARG A 112 -1.28 -15.38 7.19
C ARG A 112 -2.10 -14.50 8.12
N PHE A 113 -2.07 -13.18 7.91
CA PHE A 113 -2.88 -12.28 8.71
C PHE A 113 -4.37 -12.43 8.42
N ARG A 114 -4.75 -12.75 7.17
CA ARG A 114 -6.16 -12.91 6.78
C ARG A 114 -6.77 -14.22 7.30
N THR A 115 -5.97 -15.28 7.42
CA THR A 115 -6.41 -16.61 7.85
C THR A 115 -6.58 -16.66 9.38
N ASP A 116 -5.55 -17.07 10.10
CA ASP A 116 -5.60 -17.28 11.55
C ASP A 116 -5.10 -16.05 12.32
N GLY A 117 -4.24 -15.24 11.71
CA GLY A 117 -3.62 -14.08 12.36
C GLY A 117 -4.64 -13.06 12.85
N LYS A 118 -5.73 -12.85 12.12
CA LYS A 118 -6.82 -11.94 12.52
C LYS A 118 -7.49 -12.35 13.82
N THR A 119 -7.73 -13.64 14.02
CA THR A 119 -8.38 -14.15 15.24
C THR A 119 -7.47 -13.94 16.45
N ILE A 120 -6.21 -14.38 16.32
CA ILE A 120 -5.18 -14.23 17.37
C ILE A 120 -4.97 -12.74 17.70
N PHE A 121 -4.95 -11.89 16.68
CA PHE A 121 -4.81 -10.45 16.85
C PHE A 121 -5.98 -9.83 17.63
N LEU A 122 -7.23 -10.22 17.32
CA LEU A 122 -8.40 -9.72 18.04
C LEU A 122 -8.42 -10.20 19.51
N GLU A 123 -7.99 -11.43 19.77
CA GLU A 123 -7.81 -11.96 21.13
C GLU A 123 -6.73 -11.18 21.90
N GLY A 124 -5.60 -10.90 21.25
CA GLY A 124 -4.50 -10.10 21.80
C GLY A 124 -4.92 -8.67 22.17
N ILE A 125 -5.79 -8.03 21.36
CA ILE A 125 -6.38 -6.73 21.71
C ILE A 125 -7.29 -6.84 22.92
N ALA A 126 -8.14 -7.87 22.99
CA ALA A 126 -9.13 -8.00 24.06
C ALA A 126 -8.47 -8.15 25.44
N GLY A 127 -7.36 -8.88 25.52
CA GLY A 127 -6.61 -9.16 26.75
C GLY A 127 -5.52 -8.15 27.13
N SER A 128 -5.34 -7.06 26.38
CA SER A 128 -4.26 -6.11 26.64
C SER A 128 -4.67 -4.95 27.55
N ASP A 129 -3.77 -4.60 28.48
CA ASP A 129 -3.84 -3.40 29.33
C ASP A 129 -3.04 -2.20 28.77
N ASP A 130 -2.40 -2.36 27.59
CA ASP A 130 -1.71 -1.24 26.94
C ASP A 130 -2.73 -0.16 26.53
N PRO A 131 -2.59 1.10 27.00
CA PRO A 131 -3.48 2.20 26.64
C PRO A 131 -3.69 2.39 25.13
N ALA A 132 -2.68 2.12 24.31
CA ALA A 132 -2.79 2.21 22.85
C ALA A 132 -3.61 1.06 22.25
N LEU A 133 -3.52 -0.14 22.83
CA LEU A 133 -4.34 -1.29 22.43
C LEU A 133 -5.77 -1.20 22.96
N ILE A 134 -5.97 -0.53 24.11
CA ILE A 134 -7.30 -0.19 24.62
C ILE A 134 -8.04 0.74 23.65
N ASP A 135 -7.34 1.71 23.03
CA ASP A 135 -7.92 2.58 22.00
C ASP A 135 -8.33 1.78 20.75
N LEU A 136 -7.51 0.80 20.33
CA LEU A 136 -7.89 -0.14 19.27
C LEU A 136 -9.11 -0.97 19.64
N ARG A 137 -9.21 -1.45 20.88
CA ARG A 137 -10.35 -2.22 21.38
C ARG A 137 -11.64 -1.40 21.34
N LYS A 138 -11.59 -0.12 21.73
CA LYS A 138 -12.74 0.79 21.61
C LYS A 138 -13.18 0.96 20.14
N ASN A 139 -12.22 0.92 19.22
CA ASN A 139 -12.44 1.02 17.78
C ASN A 139 -12.48 -0.34 17.05
N GLN A 140 -12.70 -1.45 17.76
CA GLN A 140 -12.54 -2.81 17.21
C GLN A 140 -13.46 -3.09 16.00
N TYR A 141 -14.68 -2.52 15.98
CA TYR A 141 -15.58 -2.63 14.83
C TYR A 141 -15.04 -1.89 13.61
N ALA A 142 -14.60 -0.64 13.79
CA ALA A 142 -13.97 0.15 12.72
C ALA A 142 -12.72 -0.56 12.20
N PHE A 143 -11.89 -1.10 13.10
CA PHE A 143 -10.71 -1.89 12.77
C PHE A 143 -11.04 -3.11 11.91
N LYS A 144 -11.97 -3.96 12.36
CA LYS A 144 -12.39 -5.17 11.62
C LYS A 144 -12.88 -4.81 10.23
N SER A 145 -13.67 -3.73 10.11
CA SER A 145 -14.19 -3.25 8.83
C SER A 145 -13.08 -2.76 7.90
N VAL A 146 -12.05 -2.09 8.43
CA VAL A 146 -10.88 -1.66 7.65
C VAL A 146 -10.11 -2.86 7.13
N ILE A 147 -9.80 -3.83 7.99
CA ILE A 147 -9.10 -5.05 7.60
C ILE A 147 -9.86 -5.75 6.45
N GLU A 148 -11.15 -6.02 6.65
CA GLU A 148 -11.97 -6.74 5.66
C GLU A 148 -12.08 -5.98 4.34
N ARG A 149 -12.29 -4.66 4.40
CA ARG A 149 -12.37 -3.82 3.20
C ARG A 149 -11.04 -3.75 2.45
N THR A 150 -9.94 -3.56 3.17
CA THR A 150 -8.60 -3.42 2.56
C THR A 150 -8.11 -4.75 1.98
N PHE A 151 -8.48 -5.91 2.54
CA PHE A 151 -8.16 -7.20 1.93
C PHE A 151 -9.02 -7.58 0.72
N LYS A 152 -10.18 -6.94 0.51
CA LYS A 152 -11.16 -7.34 -0.52
C LYS A 152 -10.63 -7.23 -1.96
N ASP A 153 -9.77 -6.26 -2.21
CA ASP A 153 -9.17 -5.98 -3.51
C ASP A 153 -7.71 -6.47 -3.61
N LEU A 154 -7.26 -7.28 -2.65
CA LEU A 154 -5.98 -7.98 -2.70
C LEU A 154 -6.21 -9.41 -3.18
N ASP A 155 -5.41 -9.85 -4.13
CA ASP A 155 -5.38 -11.26 -4.52
C ASP A 155 -4.27 -11.95 -3.72
N ILE A 156 -4.66 -12.98 -3.00
CA ILE A 156 -3.83 -13.67 -2.02
C ILE A 156 -3.78 -15.14 -2.37
N GLU A 157 -2.58 -15.70 -2.42
CA GLU A 157 -2.34 -17.12 -2.70
C GLU A 157 -1.19 -17.61 -1.81
N ALA A 158 -1.27 -18.85 -1.33
CA ALA A 158 -0.22 -19.47 -0.52
C ALA A 158 0.38 -18.56 0.59
N ASP A 159 -0.49 -17.88 1.34
CA ASP A 159 -0.12 -16.95 2.42
C ASP A 159 0.65 -15.68 2.00
N GLU A 160 0.60 -15.30 0.72
CA GLU A 160 1.23 -14.08 0.20
C GLU A 160 0.24 -13.20 -0.58
N VAL A 161 0.37 -11.88 -0.42
CA VAL A 161 -0.37 -10.92 -1.25
C VAL A 161 0.36 -10.80 -2.58
N LEU A 162 -0.22 -11.35 -3.65
CA LEU A 162 0.41 -11.38 -4.97
C LEU A 162 0.22 -10.07 -5.73
N ARG A 163 -0.98 -9.50 -5.67
CA ARG A 163 -1.36 -8.31 -6.46
C ARG A 163 -2.47 -7.55 -5.78
N TRP A 164 -2.57 -6.29 -6.16
CA TRP A 164 -3.63 -5.38 -5.73
C TRP A 164 -4.45 -4.93 -6.93
N ARG A 165 -5.79 -4.89 -6.79
CA ARG A 165 -6.74 -4.36 -7.77
C ARG A 165 -7.15 -2.93 -7.39
N PRO A 166 -6.37 -1.89 -7.74
CA PRO A 166 -6.54 -0.53 -7.22
C PRO A 166 -7.80 0.18 -7.72
N PHE A 167 -8.42 -0.29 -8.80
CA PHE A 167 -9.58 0.34 -9.40
C PHE A 167 -10.87 -0.34 -8.92
N HIS A 168 -11.35 0.06 -7.74
CA HIS A 168 -12.58 -0.45 -7.11
C HIS A 168 -12.62 -1.97 -6.92
N GLY A 169 -11.45 -2.62 -6.85
CA GLY A 169 -11.34 -4.08 -6.84
C GLY A 169 -11.71 -4.75 -8.17
N LYS A 170 -11.85 -4.03 -9.29
CA LYS A 170 -12.00 -4.65 -10.60
C LYS A 170 -10.69 -5.34 -11.01
N GLY A 171 -10.80 -6.52 -11.62
CA GLY A 171 -9.65 -7.26 -12.15
C GLY A 171 -9.06 -6.70 -13.45
N SER A 172 -9.61 -5.61 -14.01
CA SER A 172 -9.12 -5.00 -15.25
C SER A 172 -7.78 -4.29 -15.07
N ILE A 173 -7.53 -3.73 -13.88
CA ILE A 173 -6.30 -3.02 -13.53
C ILE A 173 -5.70 -3.67 -12.28
N VAL A 174 -4.42 -3.99 -12.34
CA VAL A 174 -3.67 -4.56 -11.21
C VAL A 174 -2.36 -3.84 -11.00
N VAL A 175 -1.92 -3.82 -9.75
CA VAL A 175 -0.56 -3.53 -9.30
C VAL A 175 0.04 -4.89 -8.93
N ASP A 176 1.06 -5.30 -9.69
CA ASP A 176 1.69 -6.62 -9.60
C ASP A 176 3.21 -6.44 -9.52
N PRO A 177 3.88 -6.79 -8.40
CA PRO A 177 5.31 -6.56 -8.22
C PRO A 177 6.21 -7.31 -9.21
N GLU A 178 5.70 -8.37 -9.84
CA GLU A 178 6.42 -9.17 -10.82
C GLU A 178 6.34 -8.60 -12.24
N ARG A 179 5.46 -7.63 -12.47
CA ARG A 179 5.18 -7.07 -13.80
C ARG A 179 5.31 -5.55 -13.80
N SER A 180 6.01 -5.02 -14.79
CA SER A 180 6.22 -3.56 -14.94
C SER A 180 6.69 -2.88 -13.64
N PHE A 181 7.51 -3.59 -12.85
CA PHE A 181 8.01 -3.15 -11.53
C PHE A 181 6.91 -2.68 -10.56
N GLY A 182 5.69 -3.20 -10.68
CA GLY A 182 4.58 -2.82 -9.82
C GLY A 182 3.80 -1.58 -10.28
N GLN A 183 4.06 -1.04 -11.46
CA GLN A 183 3.18 -0.01 -12.00
C GLN A 183 1.75 -0.56 -12.24
N PRO A 184 0.70 0.27 -12.12
CA PRO A 184 -0.65 -0.17 -12.47
C PRO A 184 -0.76 -0.50 -13.95
N ILE A 185 -1.12 -1.74 -14.27
CA ILE A 185 -1.21 -2.29 -15.62
C ILE A 185 -2.62 -2.80 -15.94
N ALA A 186 -2.95 -2.81 -17.23
CA ALA A 186 -4.07 -3.59 -17.76
C ALA A 186 -3.79 -5.09 -17.51
N ALA A 187 -4.57 -5.73 -16.64
CA ALA A 187 -4.16 -6.99 -16.01
C ALA A 187 -3.86 -8.12 -17.00
N ALA A 188 -4.73 -8.33 -17.99
CA ALA A 188 -4.56 -9.38 -18.99
C ALA A 188 -3.49 -9.04 -20.05
N PHE A 189 -3.18 -7.75 -20.25
CA PHE A 189 -2.41 -7.27 -21.40
C PHE A 189 -1.00 -6.80 -21.03
N GLY A 190 -0.75 -6.46 -19.77
CA GLY A 190 0.56 -5.99 -19.29
C GLY A 190 0.90 -4.55 -19.63
N VAL A 191 0.03 -3.85 -20.36
CA VAL A 191 0.25 -2.45 -20.75
C VAL A 191 0.06 -1.52 -19.55
N PRO A 192 1.02 -0.65 -19.21
CA PRO A 192 0.84 0.36 -18.16
C PRO A 192 -0.39 1.23 -18.42
N THR A 193 -1.19 1.43 -17.39
CA THR A 193 -2.43 2.22 -17.51
C THR A 193 -2.17 3.69 -17.84
N GLU A 194 -1.01 4.23 -17.45
CA GLU A 194 -0.61 5.60 -17.79
C GLU A 194 -0.39 5.75 -19.30
N VAL A 195 0.24 4.75 -19.93
CA VAL A 195 0.44 4.70 -21.38
C VAL A 195 -0.90 4.68 -22.10
N LEU A 196 -1.87 3.88 -21.62
CA LEU A 196 -3.21 3.84 -22.20
C LEU A 196 -3.95 5.18 -22.04
N ALA A 197 -3.87 5.81 -20.86
CA ALA A 197 -4.53 7.08 -20.61
C ALA A 197 -3.94 8.22 -21.46
N ASP A 198 -2.61 8.30 -21.55
CA ASP A 198 -1.92 9.30 -22.36
C ASP A 198 -2.16 9.07 -23.86
N ALA A 199 -2.17 7.82 -24.32
CA ALA A 199 -2.51 7.49 -25.70
C ALA A 199 -3.94 7.91 -26.05
N VAL A 200 -4.92 7.74 -25.15
CA VAL A 200 -6.30 8.23 -25.39
C VAL A 200 -6.34 9.74 -25.47
N ARG A 201 -5.57 10.45 -24.63
CA ARG A 201 -5.46 11.91 -24.69
C ARG A 201 -4.87 12.38 -26.02
N ALA A 202 -3.86 11.69 -26.54
CA ALA A 202 -3.18 12.04 -27.78
C ALA A 202 -4.02 11.68 -29.03
N GLU A 203 -4.60 10.48 -29.08
CA GLU A 203 -5.33 9.97 -30.24
C GLU A 203 -6.80 10.42 -30.28
N GLY A 204 -7.35 10.87 -29.15
CA GLY A 204 -8.75 11.29 -29.02
C GLY A 204 -9.78 10.17 -29.18
N SER A 205 -9.35 8.89 -29.19
CA SER A 205 -10.23 7.74 -29.45
C SER A 205 -9.82 6.49 -28.68
N VAL A 206 -10.68 6.06 -27.75
CA VAL A 206 -10.56 4.79 -27.04
C VAL A 206 -10.51 3.60 -28.01
N ALA A 207 -11.34 3.62 -29.06
CA ALA A 207 -11.41 2.51 -30.01
C ALA A 207 -10.10 2.35 -30.80
N ARG A 208 -9.44 3.45 -31.12
CA ARG A 208 -8.15 3.45 -31.81
C ARG A 208 -7.02 2.98 -30.90
N VAL A 209 -6.96 3.47 -29.66
CA VAL A 209 -5.96 3.03 -28.67
C VAL A 209 -6.11 1.54 -28.34
N ALA A 210 -7.34 1.06 -28.16
CA ALA A 210 -7.62 -0.36 -27.98
C ALA A 210 -7.05 -1.22 -29.11
N ALA A 211 -7.21 -0.79 -30.36
CA ALA A 211 -6.64 -1.48 -31.51
C ALA A 211 -5.10 -1.40 -31.57
N LEU A 212 -4.51 -0.25 -31.24
CA LEU A 212 -3.06 -0.03 -31.28
C LEU A 212 -2.30 -0.86 -30.24
N TYR A 213 -2.85 -1.00 -29.04
CA TYR A 213 -2.23 -1.73 -27.94
C TYR A 213 -2.77 -3.16 -27.78
N GLU A 214 -3.69 -3.58 -28.65
CA GLU A 214 -4.39 -4.88 -28.58
C GLU A 214 -5.05 -5.12 -27.21
N VAL A 215 -5.65 -4.08 -26.64
CA VAL A 215 -6.34 -4.09 -25.34
C VAL A 215 -7.84 -3.97 -25.53
N ASP A 216 -8.62 -4.64 -24.68
CA ASP A 216 -10.07 -4.48 -24.66
C ASP A 216 -10.48 -3.02 -24.44
N ARG A 217 -11.44 -2.53 -25.23
CA ARG A 217 -11.95 -1.15 -25.12
C ARG A 217 -12.42 -0.81 -23.71
N SER A 218 -13.07 -1.74 -23.03
CA SER A 218 -13.53 -1.58 -21.64
C SER A 218 -12.36 -1.35 -20.66
N VAL A 219 -11.23 -2.03 -20.88
CA VAL A 219 -10.03 -1.89 -20.05
C VAL A 219 -9.33 -0.56 -20.33
N VAL A 220 -9.30 -0.10 -21.58
CA VAL A 220 -8.81 1.25 -21.91
C VAL A 220 -9.67 2.33 -21.22
N VAL A 221 -11.00 2.18 -21.22
CA VAL A 221 -11.90 3.10 -20.49
C VAL A 221 -11.63 3.07 -18.98
N ASP A 222 -11.48 1.88 -18.39
CA ASP A 222 -11.15 1.74 -16.98
C ASP A 222 -9.79 2.40 -16.66
N ALA A 223 -8.79 2.27 -17.53
CA ALA A 223 -7.48 2.90 -17.36
C ALA A 223 -7.57 4.43 -17.34
N VAL A 224 -8.33 5.02 -18.28
CA VAL A 224 -8.56 6.48 -18.31
C VAL A 224 -9.22 6.95 -17.01
N LYS A 225 -10.32 6.30 -16.60
CA LYS A 225 -11.04 6.66 -15.37
C LYS A 225 -10.18 6.50 -14.12
N TYR A 226 -9.36 5.46 -14.06
CA TYR A 226 -8.42 5.25 -12.96
C TYR A 226 -7.44 6.42 -12.82
N HIS A 227 -6.89 6.92 -13.93
CA HIS A 227 -5.98 8.09 -13.91
C HIS A 227 -6.69 9.41 -13.61
N GLU A 228 -7.94 9.60 -14.07
CA GLU A 228 -8.77 10.74 -13.67
C GLU A 228 -9.00 10.77 -12.15
N GLU A 229 -9.28 9.61 -11.53
CA GLU A 229 -9.44 9.48 -10.09
C GLU A 229 -8.13 9.67 -9.30
N LEU A 230 -6.99 9.31 -9.88
CA LEU A 230 -5.68 9.58 -9.27
C LEU A 230 -5.33 11.06 -9.32
N ALA A 231 -5.72 11.77 -10.39
CA ALA A 231 -5.45 13.20 -10.53
C ALA A 231 -6.35 14.08 -9.65
N ALA A 232 -7.54 13.58 -9.28
CA ALA A 232 -8.51 14.31 -8.44
C ALA A 232 -8.26 14.17 -6.92
N ALA A 233 -7.34 13.29 -6.52
CA ALA A 233 -7.05 12.94 -5.13
C ALA A 233 -5.94 13.80 -4.50
#